data_AF-A0A922XA35-F1
#
_entry.id   AF-A0A922XA35-F1
#
_cell.length_a   1.000
_cell.length_b   1.000
_cell.length_c   1.000
_cell.angle_alpha   90.00
_cell.angle_beta   90.00
_cell.angle_gamma   90.00
#
_symmetry.space_group_name_H-M   'P 1'
#
loop_
_entity.id
_entity.type
_entity.pdbx_description
1 polymer ?
#
loop_
_entity_poly.entity_id
_entity_poly.type
_entity_poly.pdbx_seq_one_letter_code
_entity_poly.pdbx_strand_id
1 'polypeptide(L)' 'MNVHRPVVPVRGRVDAAGRLIEADPPLAALHLRAGGATGETLAVPQLAALTRLARRLGIVLSRGVIA' A
#
# COMPACT_ATOMS: atom_id res chain seq x y z
N MET A 1 21.86 12.92 -17.75
CA MET A 1 21.33 11.63 -18.26
C MET A 1 20.83 10.84 -17.05
N ASN A 2 19.55 10.93 -16.70
CA ASN A 2 19.02 10.19 -15.54
C ASN A 2 18.69 8.76 -15.98
N VAL A 3 19.54 7.82 -15.60
CA VAL A 3 19.30 6.39 -15.79
C VAL A 3 18.11 5.99 -14.91
N HIS A 4 16.90 5.94 -15.48
CA HIS A 4 15.77 5.30 -14.82
C HIS A 4 16.10 3.82 -14.67
N ARG A 5 16.64 3.45 -13.51
CA ARG A 5 16.75 2.04 -13.12
C ARG A 5 15.31 1.52 -13.02
N PRO A 6 14.94 0.43 -13.71
CA PRO A 6 13.58 -0.10 -13.63
C PRO A 6 13.28 -0.43 -12.17
N VAL A 7 12.38 0.34 -11.57
CA VAL A 7 11.91 0.09 -10.21
C VAL A 7 10.84 -0.98 -10.32
N VAL A 8 11.11 -2.16 -9.76
CA VAL A 8 10.09 -3.20 -9.66
C VAL A 8 9.02 -2.72 -8.67
N PRO A 9 7.74 -2.66 -9.07
CA PRO A 9 6.69 -2.21 -8.18
C PRO A 9 6.51 -3.19 -7.02
N VAL A 10 6.40 -2.66 -5.81
CA VAL A 10 6.02 -3.42 -4.61
C VAL A 10 4.50 -3.55 -4.60
N ARG A 11 4.00 -4.77 -4.43
CA ARG A 11 2.57 -5.11 -4.48
C ARG A 11 2.04 -5.47 -3.10
N GLY A 12 0.73 -5.31 -2.95
CA GLY A 12 -0.03 -5.79 -1.81
C GLY A 12 -1.52 -5.81 -2.11
N ARG A 13 -2.26 -6.56 -1.30
CA ARG A 13 -3.71 -6.76 -1.44
C ARG A 13 -4.38 -6.48 -0.10
N VAL A 14 -5.45 -5.70 -0.18
CA VAL A 14 -6.32 -5.43 0.95
C VAL A 14 -7.70 -6.04 0.72
N ASP A 15 -8.33 -6.53 1.78
CA ASP A 15 -9.70 -7.02 1.73
C ASP A 15 -10.75 -5.90 1.76
N ALA A 16 -12.02 -6.31 1.77
CA ALA A 16 -13.16 -5.40 1.88
C ALA A 16 -13.28 -4.73 3.28
N ALA A 17 -12.60 -5.22 4.30
CA ALA A 17 -12.50 -4.58 5.61
C ALA A 17 -11.32 -3.60 5.71
N GLY A 18 -10.45 -3.54 4.69
CA GLY A 18 -9.24 -2.71 4.68
C GLY A 18 -8.03 -3.35 5.37
N ARG A 19 -8.06 -4.67 5.58
CA ARG A 19 -6.96 -5.44 6.17
C ARG A 19 -5.95 -5.84 5.11
N LEU A 20 -4.66 -5.76 5.44
CA LEU A 20 -3.58 -6.19 4.56
C LEU A 20 -3.44 -7.71 4.63
N ILE A 21 -3.84 -8.39 3.57
CA ILE A 21 -3.90 -9.86 3.52
C ILE A 21 -2.75 -10.48 2.72
N GLU A 22 -2.16 -9.72 1.79
CA GLU A 22 -0.95 -10.09 1.07
C GLU A 22 -0.08 -8.85 0.86
N ALA A 23 1.23 -9.01 0.95
CA ALA A 23 2.18 -7.93 0.71
C ALA A 23 3.54 -8.50 0.32
N ASP A 24 4.17 -7.89 -0.67
CA ASP A 24 5.58 -8.11 -0.95
C ASP A 24 6.43 -7.71 0.28
N PRO A 25 7.63 -8.31 0.48
CA PRO A 25 8.42 -8.11 1.69
C PRO A 25 8.67 -6.64 2.08
N PRO A 26 8.96 -5.70 1.16
CA PRO A 26 9.15 -4.30 1.53
C PRO A 26 7.89 -3.65 2.12
N LEU A 27 6.71 -4.00 1.60
CA LEU A 27 5.43 -3.47 2.09
C LEU A 27 5.04 -4.11 3.42
N ALA A 28 5.27 -5.42 3.59
CA ALA A 28 5.05 -6.11 4.85
C ALA A 28 5.92 -5.51 5.98
N ALA A 29 7.20 -5.25 5.69
CA ALA A 29 8.11 -4.61 6.65
C ALA A 29 7.68 -3.17 7.00
N LEU A 30 7.15 -2.41 6.04
CA LEU A 30 6.60 -1.09 6.31
C LEU A 30 5.37 -1.17 7.24
N HIS A 31 4.45 -2.08 6.96
CA HIS A 31 3.26 -2.32 7.76
C HIS A 31 3.59 -2.70 9.21
N LEU A 32 4.56 -3.60 9.40
CA LEU A 32 5.09 -3.97 10.73
C LEU A 32 5.67 -2.78 11.48
N ARG A 33 6.49 -1.95 10.82
CA ARG A 33 7.05 -0.73 11.44
C ARG A 33 6.00 0.32 11.77
N ALA A 34 4.88 0.32 11.05
CA ALA A 34 3.72 1.16 11.36
C ALA A 34 2.86 0.60 12.50
N GLY A 35 3.24 -0.55 13.09
CA GLY A 35 2.55 -1.19 14.20
C GLY A 35 1.43 -2.15 13.82
N GLY A 36 1.32 -2.56 12.54
CA GLY A 36 0.34 -3.54 12.10
C GLY A 36 0.91 -4.95 11.97
N ALA A 37 0.05 -5.96 12.02
CA ALA A 37 0.40 -7.36 11.74
C ALA A 37 -0.30 -7.92 10.49
N THR A 38 0.13 -9.10 10.04
CA THR A 38 -0.48 -9.80 8.92
C THR A 38 -1.97 -10.06 9.18
N GLY A 39 -2.84 -9.70 8.22
CA GLY A 39 -4.29 -9.87 8.37
C GLY A 39 -4.97 -8.81 9.24
N GLU A 40 -4.24 -7.80 9.72
CA GLU A 40 -4.81 -6.64 10.40
C GLU A 40 -5.08 -5.48 9.45
N THR A 41 -5.84 -4.49 9.94
CA THR A 41 -6.10 -3.23 9.25
C THR A 41 -4.79 -2.60 8.80
N LEU A 42 -4.71 -2.18 7.53
CA LEU A 42 -3.52 -1.55 6.96
C LEU A 42 -3.06 -0.38 7.83
N ALA A 43 -1.90 -0.54 8.49
CA ALA A 43 -1.45 0.34 9.55
C ALA A 43 -0.84 1.64 9.02
N VAL A 44 -0.36 1.63 7.77
CA VAL A 44 0.16 2.82 7.10
C VAL A 44 -0.99 3.75 6.70
N PRO A 45 -1.20 4.88 7.39
CA PRO A 45 -2.44 5.65 7.25
C PRO A 45 -2.66 6.20 5.84
N GLN A 46 -1.58 6.61 5.17
CA GLN A 46 -1.61 7.16 3.81
C GLN A 46 -2.04 6.08 2.80
N LEU A 47 -1.54 4.86 2.94
CA LEU A 47 -1.95 3.74 2.08
C LEU A 47 -3.40 3.34 2.37
N ALA A 48 -3.81 3.31 3.65
CA ALA A 48 -5.20 3.05 4.04
C ALA A 48 -6.19 4.09 3.50
N ALA A 49 -5.79 5.36 3.39
CA ALA A 49 -6.59 6.39 2.75
C ALA A 49 -6.75 6.13 1.24
N LEU A 50 -5.67 5.76 0.56
CA LEU A 50 -5.69 5.47 -0.88
C LEU A 50 -6.55 4.23 -1.20
N THR A 51 -6.44 3.16 -0.43
CA THR A 51 -7.24 1.95 -0.65
C THR A 51 -8.73 2.20 -0.43
N ARG A 52 -9.10 2.95 0.61
CA ARG A 52 -10.49 3.40 0.83
C ARG A 52 -11.00 4.26 -0.32
N LEU A 53 -10.19 5.20 -0.80
CA LEU A 53 -10.56 6.08 -1.92
C LEU A 53 -10.75 5.29 -3.22
N ALA A 54 -9.81 4.41 -3.57
CA ALA A 54 -9.89 3.58 -4.77
C ALA A 54 -11.15 2.71 -4.75
N ARG A 55 -11.46 2.10 -3.60
CA ARG A 55 -12.69 1.30 -3.41
C ARG A 55 -13.96 2.13 -3.52
N ARG A 56 -13.98 3.32 -2.91
CA ARG A 56 -15.13 4.23 -2.97
C ARG A 56 -15.41 4.72 -4.40
N LEU A 57 -14.36 4.96 -5.18
CA LEU A 57 -14.49 5.46 -6.55
C LEU A 57 -14.64 4.33 -7.60
N GLY A 58 -14.22 3.11 -7.28
CA GLY A 58 -14.26 1.97 -8.22
C GLY A 58 -13.25 2.09 -9.37
N ILE A 59 -12.17 2.87 -9.21
CA ILE A 59 -11.18 3.13 -10.25
C ILE A 59 -9.74 2.94 -9.74
N VAL A 60 -8.81 2.78 -10.68
CA VAL A 60 -7.36 2.78 -10.39
C VAL A 60 -6.89 4.20 -10.06
N LEU A 61 -6.05 4.33 -9.04
CA LEU A 61 -5.45 5.60 -8.64
C LEU A 61 -3.95 5.61 -8.90
N SER A 62 -3.43 6.74 -9.39
CA SER A 62 -2.00 7.04 -9.48
C SER A 62 -1.71 8.33 -8.72
N ARG A 63 -0.82 8.28 -7.72
CA ARG A 63 -0.54 9.41 -6.83
C ARG A 63 0.95 9.49 -6.49
N GLY A 64 1.54 10.66 -6.71
CA GLY A 64 2.83 11.01 -6.13
C GLY A 64 2.69 11.18 -4.61
N VAL A 65 3.70 10.72 -3.88
CA VAL A 65 3.84 10.95 -2.44
C VAL A 65 4.85 12.07 -2.24
N ILE A 66 4.51 13.02 -1.38
CA ILE A 66 5.38 14.13 -0.96
C ILE A 66 5.63 13.92 0.53
N ALA A 67 6.90 13.97 0.96
CA ALA A 67 7.31 13.80 2.36
C ALA A 67 7.34 15.15 3.08
#